data_AF-A0A1S1QS57-F1
#
_entry.id   AF-A0A1S1QS57-F1
#
_cell.length_a   1.000
_cell.length_b   1.000
_cell.length_c   1.000
_cell.angle_alpha   90.00
_cell.angle_beta   90.00
_cell.angle_gamma   90.00
#
_symmetry.space_group_name_H-M   'P 1'
#
loop_
_entity.id
_entity.type
_entity.pdbx_description
1 polymer ?
#
loop_
_entity_poly.entity_id
_entity_poly.type
_entity_poly.pdbx_seq_one_letter_code
_entity_poly.pdbx_strand_id
1 'polypeptide(L)'
;MTFSPDETRSGGSVASIIRPDGVVLRLTSYDRKYSVPHDLAHFVAEREFRMARGFWGSVASGVMFASMRVVAGRPRHDAERRSRAILAANQRHLMLAEVVAGVVHRAVDEVDQGVEAALTAAWGSVGTGAPPFDPAGGPAAARRLRELRDQWRELPPGGELALTWDVPAQAAPGVPQSRHRAAVRADGGRRGGGHR
;
A
#
# COMPACT_ATOMS: atom_id res chain seq x y z
N MET A 1 -1.56 7.96 -4.78
CA MET A 1 -0.97 6.94 -5.68
C MET A 1 -2.02 6.51 -6.68
N THR A 2 -1.61 6.03 -7.84
CA THR A 2 -2.55 5.52 -8.85
C THR A 2 -2.16 4.11 -9.27
N PHE A 3 -3.15 3.30 -9.62
CA PHE A 3 -2.98 1.97 -10.19
C PHE A 3 -3.61 1.95 -11.59
N SER A 4 -2.93 1.40 -12.57
CA SER A 4 -3.43 1.24 -13.93
C SER A 4 -3.06 -0.13 -14.49
N PRO A 5 -3.83 -0.71 -15.42
CA PRO A 5 -3.38 -1.86 -16.18
C PRO A 5 -2.04 -1.55 -16.86
N ASP A 6 -1.18 -2.56 -17.01
CA ASP A 6 0.02 -2.40 -17.82
C ASP A 6 -0.33 -2.03 -19.27
N GLU A 7 0.57 -1.33 -19.95
CA GLU A 7 0.39 -0.80 -21.31
C GLU A 7 0.08 -1.91 -22.31
N THR A 8 0.63 -3.11 -22.09
CA THR A 8 0.38 -4.29 -22.92
C THR A 8 -0.96 -4.97 -22.63
N ARG A 9 -1.64 -4.58 -21.53
CA ARG A 9 -2.83 -5.26 -20.96
C ARG A 9 -2.65 -6.77 -20.83
N SER A 10 -1.42 -7.26 -20.76
CA SER A 10 -1.09 -8.69 -20.69
C SER A 10 -1.36 -9.32 -19.31
N GLY A 11 -2.20 -8.67 -18.50
CA GLY A 11 -2.55 -9.05 -17.13
C GLY A 11 -1.67 -8.43 -16.05
N GLY A 12 -0.71 -7.57 -16.40
CA GLY A 12 0.10 -6.82 -15.43
C GLY A 12 -0.58 -5.54 -14.92
N SER A 13 -0.04 -4.98 -13.85
CA SER A 13 -0.42 -3.68 -13.30
C SER A 13 0.79 -2.77 -13.12
N VAL A 14 0.54 -1.47 -13.25
CA VAL A 14 1.48 -0.41 -12.94
C VAL A 14 0.92 0.40 -11.77
N ALA A 15 1.76 0.71 -10.79
CA ALA A 15 1.43 1.68 -9.74
C ALA A 15 2.36 2.89 -9.78
N SER A 16 1.77 4.10 -9.81
CA SER A 16 2.48 5.37 -9.70
C SER A 16 2.36 5.92 -8.28
N ILE A 17 3.50 6.18 -7.65
CA ILE A 17 3.60 6.44 -6.21
C ILE A 17 4.29 7.77 -6.01
N ILE A 18 3.55 8.74 -5.47
CA ILE A 18 4.13 10.00 -4.99
C ILE A 18 4.49 9.80 -3.53
N ARG A 19 5.79 9.75 -3.22
CA ARG A 19 6.27 9.58 -1.84
C ARG A 19 6.33 10.90 -1.08
N PRO A 20 6.24 10.87 0.26
CA PRO A 20 6.37 12.07 1.10
C PRO A 20 7.70 12.81 0.93
N ASP A 21 8.76 12.14 0.47
CA ASP A 21 10.06 12.74 0.21
C ASP A 21 10.20 13.36 -1.19
N GLY A 22 9.10 13.44 -1.95
CA GLY A 22 9.04 14.10 -3.26
C GLY A 22 9.54 13.24 -4.42
N VAL A 23 9.95 12.00 -4.17
CA VAL A 23 10.27 11.04 -5.23
C VAL A 23 9.00 10.43 -5.81
N VAL A 24 8.93 10.33 -7.14
CA VAL A 24 7.86 9.62 -7.84
C VAL A 24 8.41 8.27 -8.33
N LEU A 25 7.75 7.20 -7.93
CA LEU A 25 8.12 5.83 -8.30
C LEU A 25 7.09 5.22 -9.23
N ARG A 26 7.57 4.36 -10.14
CA ARG A 26 6.75 3.44 -10.91
C ARG A 26 7.08 2.01 -10.49
N LEU A 27 6.08 1.32 -9.96
CA LEU A 27 6.09 -0.12 -9.68
C LEU A 27 5.43 -0.86 -10.84
N THR A 28 6.06 -1.93 -11.32
CA THR A 28 5.48 -2.80 -12.34
C THR A 28 5.34 -4.21 -11.78
N SER A 29 4.16 -4.78 -11.91
CA SER A 29 3.83 -6.13 -11.45
C SER A 29 3.16 -6.93 -12.55
N TYR A 30 3.51 -8.22 -12.61
CA TYR A 30 3.14 -9.10 -13.73
C TYR A 30 2.20 -10.24 -13.30
N ASP A 31 1.55 -10.14 -12.14
CA ASP A 31 0.73 -11.22 -11.59
C ASP A 31 -0.61 -11.37 -12.34
N ARG A 32 -0.82 -12.55 -12.93
CA ARG A 32 -2.00 -12.95 -13.71
C ARG A 32 -2.94 -13.89 -12.95
N LYS A 33 -2.56 -14.33 -11.75
CA LYS A 33 -3.22 -15.46 -11.08
C LYS A 33 -4.60 -15.10 -10.51
N TYR A 34 -4.83 -13.82 -10.21
CA TYR A 34 -6.00 -13.37 -9.49
C TYR A 34 -6.79 -12.30 -10.24
N SER A 35 -8.05 -12.12 -9.85
CA SER A 35 -8.94 -11.15 -10.49
C SER A 35 -8.62 -9.68 -10.21
N VAL A 36 -7.76 -9.42 -9.23
CA VAL A 36 -7.31 -8.10 -8.82
C VAL A 36 -5.78 -8.11 -8.70
N PRO A 37 -5.08 -7.01 -9.04
CA PRO A 37 -3.62 -6.94 -8.90
C PRO A 37 -3.14 -7.22 -7.47
N HIS A 38 -2.07 -7.99 -7.35
CA HIS A 38 -1.46 -8.35 -6.06
C HIS A 38 -1.04 -7.12 -5.22
N ASP A 39 -0.43 -6.12 -5.85
CA ASP A 39 -0.05 -4.87 -5.18
C ASP A 39 -1.26 -4.10 -4.63
N LEU A 40 -2.41 -4.19 -5.31
CA LEU A 40 -3.67 -3.59 -4.86
C LEU A 40 -4.25 -4.37 -3.67
N ALA A 41 -4.10 -5.70 -3.66
CA ALA A 41 -4.45 -6.52 -2.49
C ALA A 41 -3.58 -6.16 -1.27
N HIS A 42 -2.27 -6.00 -1.45
CA HIS A 42 -1.38 -5.46 -0.41
C HIS A 42 -1.83 -4.08 0.07
N PHE A 43 -2.22 -3.20 -0.85
CA PHE A 43 -2.65 -1.85 -0.50
C PHE A 43 -3.85 -1.87 0.43
N VAL A 44 -4.88 -2.64 0.08
CA VAL A 44 -6.10 -2.77 0.89
C VAL A 44 -5.78 -3.45 2.23
N ALA A 45 -5.12 -4.61 2.20
CA ALA A 45 -4.81 -5.35 3.42
C ALA A 45 -4.02 -4.47 4.41
N GLU A 46 -2.89 -3.91 3.99
CA GLU A 46 -2.08 -3.13 4.90
C GLU A 46 -2.79 -1.86 5.39
N ARG A 47 -3.62 -1.23 4.56
CA ARG A 47 -4.37 -0.04 4.94
C ARG A 47 -5.47 -0.35 5.97
N GLU A 48 -6.26 -1.39 5.72
CA GLU A 48 -7.38 -1.75 6.60
C GLU A 48 -6.88 -2.28 7.95
N PHE A 49 -5.78 -3.05 7.97
CA PHE A 49 -5.16 -3.55 9.19
C PHE A 49 -4.11 -2.60 9.81
N ARG A 50 -3.98 -1.36 9.31
CA ARG A 50 -3.04 -0.33 9.81
C ARG A 50 -1.57 -0.79 9.86
N MET A 51 -1.16 -1.64 8.91
CA MET A 51 0.19 -2.21 8.85
C MET A 51 1.20 -1.19 8.29
N ALA A 52 1.80 -0.39 9.16
CA ALA A 52 2.72 0.67 8.76
C ALA A 52 4.11 0.19 8.27
N ARG A 53 4.39 -1.12 8.32
CA ARG A 53 5.70 -1.72 8.04
C ARG A 53 5.65 -2.89 7.06
N GLY A 54 4.49 -3.10 6.42
CA GLY A 54 4.36 -4.02 5.29
C GLY A 54 5.03 -3.45 4.03
N PHE A 55 4.62 -3.91 2.86
CA PHE A 55 5.17 -3.45 1.58
C PHE A 55 4.94 -1.95 1.39
N TRP A 56 3.69 -1.49 1.45
CA TRP A 56 3.34 -0.09 1.21
C TRP A 56 3.82 0.84 2.32
N GLY A 57 3.74 0.38 3.57
CA GLY A 57 4.34 1.10 4.70
C GLY A 57 5.86 1.29 4.55
N SER A 58 6.56 0.27 4.02
CA SER A 58 7.99 0.34 3.73
C SER A 58 8.29 1.29 2.56
N VAL A 59 7.51 1.25 1.48
CA VAL A 59 7.63 2.20 0.35
C VAL A 59 7.45 3.64 0.84
N ALA A 60 6.41 3.90 1.63
CA ALA A 60 6.15 5.21 2.22
C ALA A 60 7.29 5.68 3.16
N SER A 61 7.97 4.74 3.82
CA SER A 61 9.12 4.99 4.70
C SER A 61 10.45 5.17 3.95
N GLY A 62 10.46 4.91 2.65
CA GLY A 62 11.56 5.23 1.77
C GLY A 62 12.21 4.05 1.05
N VAL A 63 11.68 2.84 1.22
CA VAL A 63 12.20 1.64 0.58
C VAL A 63 12.02 1.69 -0.94
N MET A 64 13.01 1.15 -1.63
CA MET A 64 13.02 0.85 -3.06
C MET A 64 13.11 -0.67 -3.24
N PHE A 65 12.11 -1.27 -3.88
CA PHE A 65 12.14 -2.66 -4.31
C PHE A 65 12.69 -2.78 -5.72
N ALA A 66 13.18 -3.97 -6.10
CA ALA A 66 13.80 -4.19 -7.41
C ALA A 66 12.84 -3.96 -8.59
N SER A 67 11.54 -4.17 -8.40
CA SER A 67 10.48 -3.91 -9.39
C SER A 67 10.11 -2.43 -9.53
N MET A 68 10.76 -1.53 -8.77
CA MET A 68 10.50 -0.10 -8.79
C MET A 68 11.58 0.67 -9.51
N ARG A 69 11.16 1.71 -10.22
CA ARG A 69 12.04 2.72 -10.81
C ARG A 69 11.62 4.11 -10.41
N VAL A 70 12.60 5.00 -10.25
CA VAL A 70 12.35 6.43 -10.08
C VAL A 70 11.99 7.00 -11.44
N VAL A 71 10.85 7.69 -11.53
CA VAL A 71 10.40 8.36 -12.76
C VAL A 71 10.42 9.88 -12.65
N ALA A 72 10.42 10.42 -11.43
CA ALA A 72 10.68 11.85 -11.18
C ALA A 72 11.21 12.08 -9.75
N GLY A 73 11.79 13.25 -9.54
CA GLY A 73 12.44 13.62 -8.28
C GLY A 73 13.85 13.05 -8.14
N ARG A 74 14.61 13.56 -7.15
CA ARG A 74 15.98 13.14 -6.90
C ARG A 74 16.04 12.37 -5.57
N PRO A 75 16.35 11.06 -5.60
CA PRO A 75 16.59 10.31 -4.38
C PRO A 75 17.74 10.92 -3.58
N ARG A 76 17.70 10.72 -2.27
CA ARG A 76 18.82 11.10 -1.40
C ARG A 76 20.08 10.34 -1.78
N HIS A 77 21.25 10.95 -1.53
CA HIS A 77 22.56 10.29 -1.68
C HIS A 77 22.65 8.96 -0.92
N ASP A 78 21.99 8.84 0.23
CA ASP A 78 21.99 7.64 1.07
C ASP A 78 20.77 6.72 0.89
N ALA A 79 19.96 6.93 -0.15
CA ALA A 79 18.69 6.23 -0.34
C ALA A 79 18.84 4.70 -0.33
N GLU A 80 19.86 4.14 -1.00
CA GLU A 80 20.07 2.70 -1.06
C GLU A 80 20.44 2.09 0.30
N ARG A 81 21.36 2.74 1.03
CA ARG A 81 21.77 2.28 2.37
C ARG A 81 20.58 2.32 3.33
N ARG A 82 19.79 3.40 3.27
CA ARG A 82 18.57 3.57 4.06
C ARG A 82 17.51 2.53 3.70
N SER A 83 17.26 2.31 2.41
CA SER A 83 16.32 1.30 1.91
C SER A 83 16.67 -0.08 2.47
N ARG A 84 17.93 -0.50 2.36
CA ARG A 84 18.42 -1.78 2.91
C ARG A 84 18.22 -1.88 4.43
N ALA A 85 18.52 -0.82 5.18
CA ALA A 85 18.34 -0.80 6.63
C ALA A 85 16.87 -0.93 7.04
N ILE A 86 15.96 -0.22 6.35
CA ILE A 86 14.52 -0.32 6.60
C ILE A 86 13.99 -1.71 6.24
N LEU A 87 14.38 -2.25 5.08
CA LEU A 87 14.01 -3.62 4.67
C LEU A 87 14.43 -4.65 5.71
N ALA A 88 15.68 -4.59 6.18
CA ALA A 88 16.18 -5.49 7.21
C ALA A 88 15.37 -5.38 8.51
N ALA A 89 15.05 -4.15 8.95
CA ALA A 89 14.25 -3.92 10.15
C ALA A 89 12.77 -4.37 10.01
N ASN A 90 12.24 -4.38 8.78
CA ASN A 90 10.84 -4.68 8.51
C ASN A 90 10.57 -6.13 8.07
N GLN A 91 11.58 -7.00 7.94
CA GLN A 91 11.42 -8.37 7.39
C GLN A 91 10.23 -9.16 7.97
N ARG A 92 10.06 -9.16 9.30
CA ARG A 92 8.93 -9.84 9.95
C ARG A 92 7.56 -9.23 9.59
N HIS A 93 7.51 -7.91 9.44
CA HIS A 93 6.29 -7.18 9.07
C HIS A 93 5.95 -7.37 7.60
N LEU A 94 6.95 -7.48 6.73
CA LEU A 94 6.77 -7.81 5.31
C LEU A 94 6.18 -9.22 5.17
N MET A 95 6.72 -10.21 5.89
CA MET A 95 6.16 -11.56 5.91
C MET A 95 4.71 -11.57 6.43
N LEU A 96 4.44 -10.85 7.51
CA LEU A 96 3.08 -10.73 8.05
C LEU A 96 2.11 -10.09 7.04
N ALA A 97 2.55 -9.03 6.36
CA ALA A 97 1.75 -8.35 5.33
C ALA A 97 1.44 -9.28 4.15
N GLU A 98 2.39 -10.11 3.71
CA GLU A 98 2.18 -11.14 2.69
C GLU A 98 1.08 -12.13 3.11
N VAL A 99 1.13 -12.62 4.35
CA VAL A 99 0.15 -13.57 4.87
C VAL A 99 -1.25 -12.96 4.88
N VAL A 100 -1.40 -11.74 5.42
CA VAL A 100 -2.69 -11.05 5.51
C VAL A 100 -3.21 -10.69 4.11
N ALA A 101 -2.36 -10.12 3.25
CA ALA A 101 -2.70 -9.78 1.88
C ALA A 101 -3.13 -11.03 1.10
N GLY A 102 -2.42 -12.15 1.24
CA GLY A 102 -2.75 -13.41 0.57
C GLY A 102 -4.10 -14.00 1.00
N VAL A 103 -4.51 -13.85 2.26
CA VAL A 103 -5.86 -14.24 2.72
C VAL A 103 -6.92 -13.31 2.13
N VAL A 104 -6.72 -12.00 2.21
CA VAL A 104 -7.65 -10.99 1.68
C VAL A 104 -7.80 -11.14 0.16
N HIS A 105 -6.70 -11.43 -0.54
CA HIS A 105 -6.66 -11.59 -2.00
C HIS A 105 -7.48 -12.81 -2.45
N ARG A 106 -7.32 -13.96 -1.79
CA ARG A 106 -8.10 -15.17 -2.08
C ARG A 106 -9.58 -15.00 -1.80
N ALA A 107 -9.93 -14.30 -0.72
CA ALA A 107 -11.32 -14.03 -0.34
C ALA A 107 -12.10 -13.22 -1.40
N VAL A 108 -11.43 -12.56 -2.34
CA VAL A 108 -12.08 -11.84 -3.44
C VAL A 108 -12.76 -12.80 -4.43
N ASP A 109 -12.13 -13.95 -4.68
CA ASP A 109 -12.56 -14.92 -5.68
C ASP A 109 -13.35 -16.10 -5.06
N GLU A 110 -13.19 -16.34 -3.76
CA GLU A 110 -13.92 -17.35 -3.01
C GLU A 110 -15.28 -16.81 -2.50
N VAL A 111 -16.34 -17.62 -2.57
CA VAL A 111 -17.67 -17.24 -2.05
C VAL A 111 -17.61 -17.20 -0.51
N ASP A 112 -17.89 -16.01 0.00
CA ASP A 112 -17.66 -15.47 1.34
C ASP A 112 -18.12 -16.37 2.51
N GLN A 113 -17.25 -17.25 3.03
CA GLN A 113 -17.33 -17.72 4.43
C GLN A 113 -15.95 -17.88 5.05
N GLY A 114 -15.72 -17.23 6.20
CA GLY A 114 -14.61 -17.52 7.08
C GLY A 114 -13.31 -16.73 6.87
N VAL A 115 -13.33 -15.52 6.30
CA VAL A 115 -12.10 -14.69 6.16
C VAL A 115 -11.40 -14.47 7.50
N GLU A 116 -12.16 -14.21 8.57
CA GLU A 116 -11.64 -14.10 9.94
C GLU A 116 -10.95 -15.39 10.42
N ALA A 117 -11.59 -16.54 10.20
CA ALA A 117 -11.04 -17.85 10.55
C ALA A 117 -9.77 -18.14 9.73
N ALA A 118 -9.77 -17.79 8.44
CA ALA A 118 -8.63 -17.94 7.55
C ALA A 118 -7.45 -17.05 7.97
N LEU A 119 -7.70 -15.81 8.39
CA LEU A 119 -6.67 -14.92 8.95
C LEU A 119 -6.08 -15.48 10.24
N THR A 120 -6.93 -16.01 11.12
CA THR A 120 -6.51 -16.65 12.37
C THR A 120 -5.63 -17.88 12.09
N ALA A 121 -6.06 -18.74 11.17
CA ALA A 121 -5.30 -19.93 10.75
C ALA A 121 -3.97 -19.57 10.09
N ALA A 122 -3.97 -18.54 9.24
CA ALA A 122 -2.77 -18.07 8.57
C ALA A 122 -1.75 -17.49 9.56
N TRP A 123 -2.19 -16.74 10.57
CA TRP A 123 -1.33 -16.31 11.68
C TRP A 123 -0.73 -17.50 12.44
N GLY A 124 -1.54 -18.51 12.76
CA GLY A 124 -1.08 -19.71 13.46
C GLY A 124 0.03 -20.48 12.71
N SER A 125 0.22 -20.23 11.42
CA SER A 125 1.29 -20.82 10.61
C SER A 125 2.62 -20.05 10.69
N VAL A 126 2.59 -18.78 11.13
CA VAL A 126 3.76 -17.89 11.09
C VAL A 126 4.10 -17.23 12.42
N GLY A 127 3.27 -17.42 13.45
CA GLY A 127 3.42 -16.80 14.75
C GLY A 127 2.77 -17.60 15.87
N THR A 128 2.98 -17.14 17.10
CA THR A 128 2.40 -17.72 18.32
C THR A 128 1.69 -16.64 19.13
N GLY A 129 0.70 -17.03 19.93
CA GLY A 129 -0.12 -16.11 20.71
C GLY A 129 -1.13 -15.33 19.87
N ALA A 130 -1.62 -14.21 20.40
CA ALA A 130 -2.60 -13.36 19.72
C ALA A 130 -1.99 -12.69 18.47
N PRO A 131 -2.72 -12.62 17.35
CA PRO A 131 -2.26 -11.92 16.16
C PRO A 131 -2.06 -10.42 16.46
N PRO A 132 -1.06 -9.77 15.87
CA PRO A 132 -0.81 -8.33 16.03
C PRO A 132 -1.76 -7.46 15.18
N PHE A 133 -2.89 -8.02 14.74
CA PHE A 133 -3.96 -7.40 13.98
C PHE A 133 -5.27 -8.06 14.39
N ASP A 134 -6.40 -7.38 14.20
CA ASP A 134 -7.73 -7.91 14.54
C ASP A 134 -8.31 -8.73 13.37
N PRO A 135 -8.40 -10.08 13.45
CA PRO A 135 -8.91 -10.90 12.36
C PRO A 135 -10.37 -10.58 11.97
N ALA A 136 -11.16 -10.01 12.89
CA ALA A 136 -12.55 -9.63 12.62
C ALA A 136 -12.66 -8.50 11.57
N GLY A 137 -11.58 -7.79 11.28
CA GLY A 137 -11.49 -6.84 10.16
C GLY A 137 -11.47 -7.49 8.77
N GLY A 138 -11.24 -8.81 8.69
CA GLY A 138 -11.11 -9.56 7.43
C GLY A 138 -12.25 -9.35 6.43
N PRO A 139 -13.52 -9.54 6.82
CA PRO A 139 -14.66 -9.32 5.92
C PRO A 139 -14.73 -7.90 5.34
N ALA A 140 -14.37 -6.88 6.14
CA ALA A 140 -14.35 -5.49 5.67
C ALA A 140 -13.24 -5.26 4.62
N ALA A 141 -12.04 -5.80 4.86
CA ALA A 141 -10.94 -5.73 3.91
C ALA A 141 -11.25 -6.47 2.60
N ALA A 142 -11.84 -7.66 2.68
CA ALA A 142 -12.25 -8.44 1.51
C ALA A 142 -13.32 -7.70 0.69
N ARG A 143 -14.35 -7.14 1.35
CA ARG A 143 -15.37 -6.32 0.68
C ARG A 143 -14.75 -5.11 -0.02
N ARG A 144 -13.84 -4.40 0.65
CA ARG A 144 -13.16 -3.25 0.05
C ARG A 144 -12.34 -3.63 -1.18
N LEU A 145 -11.66 -4.77 -1.14
CA LEU A 145 -10.89 -5.25 -2.29
C LEU A 145 -11.81 -5.71 -3.45
N ARG A 146 -12.99 -6.30 -3.15
CA ARG A 146 -14.01 -6.62 -4.18
C ARG A 146 -14.54 -5.37 -4.88
N GLU A 147 -14.85 -4.30 -4.12
CA GLU A 147 -15.24 -3.02 -4.71
C GLU A 147 -14.17 -2.48 -5.67
N LEU A 148 -12.90 -2.54 -5.25
CA LEU A 148 -11.78 -2.07 -6.06
C LEU A 148 -11.49 -2.97 -7.26
N ARG A 149 -11.74 -4.29 -7.15
CA ARG A 149 -11.70 -5.22 -8.28
C ARG A 149 -12.75 -4.83 -9.32
N ASP A 150 -13.96 -4.51 -8.89
CA ASP A 150 -15.04 -4.17 -9.82
C ASP A 150 -14.71 -2.85 -10.53
N GLN A 151 -14.25 -1.83 -9.80
CA GLN A 151 -13.74 -0.58 -10.39
C GLN A 151 -12.54 -0.81 -11.33
N TRP A 152 -11.63 -1.71 -10.97
CA TRP A 152 -10.46 -2.06 -11.80
C TRP A 152 -10.88 -2.66 -13.14
N ARG A 153 -11.85 -3.57 -13.13
CA ARG A 153 -12.38 -4.23 -14.34
C ARG A 153 -13.09 -3.26 -15.27
N GLU A 154 -13.68 -2.22 -14.72
CA GLU A 154 -14.42 -1.19 -15.48
C GLU A 154 -13.52 -0.06 -15.99
N LEU A 155 -12.22 -0.06 -15.70
CA LEU A 155 -11.32 0.98 -16.15
C LEU A 155 -11.26 1.07 -17.70
N PRO A 156 -11.49 2.27 -18.28
CA PRO A 156 -11.29 2.47 -19.70
C PRO A 156 -9.80 2.36 -20.08
N PRO A 157 -9.46 2.25 -21.37
CA PRO A 157 -8.09 2.45 -21.84
C PRO A 157 -7.48 3.74 -21.29
N GLY A 158 -6.31 3.63 -20.64
CA GLY A 158 -5.65 4.75 -19.96
C GLY A 158 -6.27 5.16 -18.63
N GLY A 159 -7.31 4.46 -18.15
CA GLY A 159 -7.93 4.70 -16.85
C GLY A 159 -7.02 4.32 -15.69
N GLU A 160 -7.19 5.01 -14.56
CA GLU A 160 -6.43 4.77 -13.33
C GLU A 160 -7.35 4.73 -12.11
N LEU A 161 -7.05 3.86 -11.14
CA LEU A 161 -7.61 3.93 -9.80
C LEU A 161 -6.73 4.80 -8.91
N ALA A 162 -7.24 5.95 -8.50
CA ALA A 162 -6.57 6.84 -7.55
C ALA A 162 -6.87 6.41 -6.10
N LEU A 163 -5.82 6.13 -5.33
CA LEU A 163 -5.92 5.75 -3.93
C LEU A 163 -4.96 6.60 -3.07
N THR A 164 -5.33 6.80 -1.81
CA THR A 164 -4.53 7.56 -0.84
C THR A 164 -4.01 6.64 0.24
N TRP A 165 -2.69 6.63 0.42
CA TRP A 165 -2.06 5.96 1.56
C TRP A 165 -2.06 6.91 2.75
N ASP A 166 -2.85 6.58 3.77
CA ASP A 166 -3.10 7.39 4.98
C ASP A 166 -2.59 6.72 6.26
N VAL A 167 -1.94 5.55 6.16
CA VAL A 167 -1.32 4.90 7.32
C VAL A 167 -0.03 5.66 7.70
N PRO A 168 0.05 6.20 8.94
CA PRO A 168 1.23 6.95 9.36
C PRO A 168 2.51 6.12 9.32
N ALA A 169 3.57 6.69 8.76
CA ALA A 169 4.87 6.03 8.73
C ALA A 169 5.38 5.80 10.16
N GLN A 170 5.78 4.56 10.46
CA GLN A 170 6.45 4.24 11.72
C GLN A 170 7.97 4.19 11.53
N ALA A 171 8.71 4.72 12.50
CA ALA A 171 10.17 4.67 12.45
C ALA A 171 10.67 3.23 12.49
N ALA A 172 11.44 2.85 11.47
CA ALA A 172 12.21 1.61 11.51
C ALA A 172 13.26 1.73 12.65
N PRO A 173 13.32 0.76 13.57
CA PRO A 173 14.28 0.77 14.67
C PRO A 173 15.70 0.93 14.14
N GLY A 174 16.47 1.83 14.75
CA GLY A 174 17.86 2.08 14.38
C GLY A 174 18.07 2.85 13.06
N VAL A 175 17.02 3.30 12.38
CA VAL A 175 17.12 4.13 11.17
C VAL A 175 16.68 5.56 11.49
N PRO A 176 17.58 6.57 11.44
CA PRO A 176 17.22 7.96 11.70
C PRO A 176 16.09 8.42 10.75
N GLN A 177 15.01 9.00 11.26
CA GLN A 177 13.99 9.61 10.40
C GLN A 177 14.41 11.03 9.97
N SER A 178 14.14 11.39 8.72
CA SER A 178 14.12 12.79 8.32
C SER A 178 12.89 13.46 8.94
N ARG A 179 13.09 14.51 9.74
CA ARG A 179 12.00 15.35 10.22
C ARG A 179 11.36 16.05 9.01
N HIS A 180 10.20 15.60 8.57
CA HIS A 180 9.38 16.39 7.65
C HIS A 180 8.58 17.40 8.48
N ARG A 181 8.87 18.70 8.29
CA ARG A 181 7.96 19.78 8.68
C ARG A 181 6.69 19.60 7.83
N ALA A 182 5.56 19.36 8.47
CA ALA A 182 4.27 19.47 7.82
C ALA A 182 4.13 20.90 7.27
N ALA A 183 4.11 21.05 5.96
CA ALA A 183 3.69 22.29 5.33
C ALA A 183 2.17 22.38 5.49
N VAL A 184 1.72 23.07 6.55
CA VAL A 184 0.34 23.53 6.66
C VAL A 184 0.10 24.48 5.49
N ARG A 185 -0.66 24.01 4.50
CA ARG A 185 -1.28 24.88 3.50
C ARG A 185 -2.35 25.70 4.23
N ALA A 186 -2.03 26.95 4.53
CA ALA A 186 -3.02 27.99 4.76
C ALA A 186 -3.18 28.75 3.45
N ASP A 187 -4.18 28.35 2.66
CA ASP A 187 -4.71 29.12 1.54
C ASP A 187 -6.18 28.69 1.41
N GLY A 188 -7.20 29.53 1.42
CA GLY A 188 -7.26 30.98 1.47
C GLY A 188 -8.72 31.41 1.29
N GLY A 189 -8.98 32.68 1.57
CA GLY A 189 -10.12 33.44 1.04
C GLY A 189 -11.42 33.39 1.84
N ARG A 190 -12.30 34.42 1.81
CA ARG A 190 -12.26 35.78 1.26
C ARG A 190 -13.63 36.42 1.60
N ARG A 191 -13.66 37.76 1.68
CA ARG A 191 -14.78 38.71 1.38
C ARG A 191 -15.78 39.11 2.48
N GLY A 192 -16.06 40.42 2.43
CA GLY A 192 -17.28 41.11 2.87
C GLY A 192 -16.97 42.17 3.93
N GLY A 193 -17.15 43.47 3.74
CA GLY A 193 -17.74 44.26 2.67
C GLY A 193 -17.59 45.74 3.06
N GLY A 194 -17.52 46.63 2.08
CA GLY A 194 -17.67 48.06 2.34
C GLY A 194 -19.13 48.39 2.65
N HIS A 195 -19.35 49.37 3.52
CA HIS A 195 -20.35 50.41 3.30
C HIS A 195 -20.18 51.58 4.30
N ARG A 196 -20.05 52.76 3.69
CA ARG A 196 -20.33 54.12 4.16
C ARG A 196 -19.34 54.77 5.11
#